data_AF-B3EL45-F1
#
_entry.id   AF-B3EL45-F1
#
_cell.length_a   1.000
_cell.length_b   1.000
_cell.length_c   1.000
_cell.angle_alpha   90.00
_cell.angle_beta   90.00
_cell.angle_gamma   90.00
#
_symmetry.space_group_name_H-M   'P 1'
#
loop_
_entity.id
_entity.type
_entity.pdbx_description
1 polymer ?
#
loop_
_entity_poly.entity_id
_entity_poly.type
_entity_poly.pdbx_seq_one_letter_code
_entity_poly.pdbx_strand_id
1 'polypeptide(L)'
;MKRFFLPFALSALLIASATTFSACQQQTGSVNEQQQESAVTTDVPAETSTGDVAEEKSEAIAKKEAAQAAAEKAEAIYHKSCSSCHSLTPPAKSAPPIIAIAGQYRARYGKKSGAVADMVSFMKEPSIGKSVFGSKTFERFGIMPVMSLPDKELEMVSEWLWDQYDPNFEGDADCQ
;
A
#
# COMPACT_ATOMS: atom_id res chain seq x y z
N MET A 1 52.21 -15.83 18.70
CA MET A 1 52.08 -14.43 19.15
C MET A 1 52.99 -13.55 18.30
N LYS A 2 52.44 -12.75 17.38
CA LYS A 2 53.10 -11.57 16.80
C LYS A 2 52.02 -10.73 16.12
N ARG A 3 51.70 -9.63 16.81
CA ARG A 3 50.70 -8.63 16.43
C ARG A 3 51.32 -7.74 15.35
N PHE A 4 50.72 -7.69 14.17
CA PHE A 4 51.03 -6.68 13.17
C PHE A 4 50.18 -5.45 13.45
N PHE A 5 50.85 -4.37 13.86
CA PHE A 5 50.31 -3.02 13.91
C PHE A 5 50.33 -2.42 12.50
N LEU A 6 49.21 -1.83 12.08
CA LEU A 6 49.17 -0.84 10.99
C LEU A 6 48.45 0.42 11.49
N PRO A 7 49.05 1.62 11.37
CA PRO A 7 48.38 2.88 11.66
C PRO A 7 48.31 3.78 10.41
N PHE A 8 47.15 3.94 9.78
CA PHE A 8 46.88 4.95 8.76
C PHE A 8 45.35 5.06 8.62
N ALA A 9 44.67 6.20 8.50
CA ALA A 9 45.02 7.61 8.64
C ALA A 9 43.68 8.34 8.84
N LEU A 10 43.66 9.38 9.67
CA LEU A 10 42.58 10.36 9.76
C LEU A 10 42.40 11.05 8.39
N SER A 11 41.18 11.09 7.89
CA SER A 11 40.76 12.11 6.92
C SER A 11 39.39 12.63 7.32
N ALA A 12 39.43 13.72 8.08
CA ALA A 12 38.30 14.61 8.29
C ALA A 12 38.14 15.45 7.01
N LEU A 13 37.04 15.25 6.29
CA LEU A 13 36.63 16.14 5.21
C LEU A 13 35.37 16.88 5.68
N LEU A 14 35.59 18.10 6.18
CA LEU A 14 34.57 19.10 6.40
C LEU A 14 34.13 19.65 5.04
N ILE A 15 32.91 19.33 4.63
CA ILE A 15 32.23 20.05 3.54
C ILE A 15 31.11 20.85 4.20
N ALA A 16 31.39 22.12 4.45
CA ALA A 16 30.37 23.14 4.64
C ALA A 16 29.87 23.54 3.26
N SER A 17 28.57 23.34 3.00
CA SER A 17 27.90 23.95 1.84
C SER A 17 26.60 24.59 2.29
N ALA A 18 26.50 25.85 1.90
CA ALA A 18 25.54 26.83 2.34
C ALA A 18 24.09 26.52 1.94
N THR A 19 23.20 27.00 2.79
CA THR A 19 21.77 27.15 2.62
C THR A 19 21.42 27.98 1.38
N THR A 20 20.59 27.44 0.50
CA THR A 20 19.73 28.24 -0.39
C THR A 20 18.28 27.84 -0.14
N PHE A 21 17.59 28.68 0.61
CA PHE A 21 16.14 28.68 0.73
C PHE A 21 15.54 29.02 -0.64
N SER A 22 14.85 28.07 -1.27
CA SER A 22 13.98 28.35 -2.41
C SER A 22 12.55 28.55 -1.91
N ALA A 23 12.23 29.80 -1.62
CA ALA A 23 10.86 30.24 -1.39
C ALA A 23 10.14 30.33 -2.74
N CYS A 24 9.25 29.38 -3.04
CA CYS A 24 8.20 29.57 -4.04
C CYS A 24 6.84 29.61 -3.33
N GLN A 25 6.43 30.85 -3.12
CA GLN A 25 5.09 31.42 -3.03
C GLN A 25 3.88 30.50 -2.83
N GLN A 26 3.18 30.81 -1.73
CA GLN A 26 1.75 30.68 -1.56
C GLN A 26 1.00 31.31 -2.74
N GLN A 27 0.12 30.56 -3.39
CA GLN A 27 -1.01 31.13 -4.13
C GLN A 27 -2.24 31.07 -3.23
N THR A 28 -2.63 32.25 -2.76
CA THR A 28 -3.96 32.53 -2.26
C THR A 28 -4.77 33.12 -3.42
N GLY A 29 -5.88 32.49 -3.74
CA GLY A 29 -6.99 33.00 -4.55
C GLY A 29 -8.19 32.17 -4.13
N SER A 30 -8.98 32.60 -3.14
CA SER A 30 -10.09 33.54 -3.26
C SER A 30 -11.14 33.10 -4.29
N VAL A 31 -12.18 32.45 -3.75
CA VAL A 31 -13.61 32.62 -4.07
C VAL A 31 -14.03 32.43 -5.52
N ASN A 32 -14.79 31.35 -5.80
CA ASN A 32 -16.14 31.57 -6.29
C ASN A 32 -17.10 30.45 -5.90
N GLU A 33 -18.13 30.88 -5.18
CA GLU A 33 -19.33 30.16 -4.80
C GLU A 33 -20.37 30.58 -5.83
N GLN A 34 -20.91 29.66 -6.64
CA GLN A 34 -22.32 29.70 -7.07
C GLN A 34 -22.72 28.48 -7.90
N GLN A 35 -23.50 27.65 -7.22
CA GLN A 35 -24.67 26.90 -7.64
C GLN A 35 -25.36 27.25 -8.97
N GLN A 36 -25.77 26.16 -9.65
CA GLN A 36 -27.17 25.84 -10.03
C GLN A 36 -27.65 26.17 -11.46
N GLU A 37 -27.84 25.07 -12.21
CA GLU A 37 -29.08 24.62 -12.90
C GLU A 37 -29.82 25.61 -13.81
N SER A 38 -29.98 25.25 -15.09
CA SER A 38 -31.27 25.29 -15.81
C SER A 38 -31.17 24.72 -17.24
N ALA A 39 -31.86 23.59 -17.43
CA ALA A 39 -32.67 23.10 -18.55
C ALA A 39 -32.46 23.53 -20.03
N VAL A 40 -32.75 22.52 -20.89
CA VAL A 40 -33.44 22.60 -22.21
C VAL A 40 -32.55 23.02 -23.40
N THR A 41 -32.56 22.43 -24.61
CA THR A 41 -33.30 21.38 -25.32
C THR A 41 -32.58 21.14 -26.66
N THR A 42 -32.84 20.00 -27.32
CA THR A 42 -32.67 19.70 -28.78
C THR A 42 -31.23 19.71 -29.33
N ASP A 43 -30.78 18.83 -30.23
CA ASP A 43 -31.42 17.98 -31.24
C ASP A 43 -30.44 16.86 -31.65
N VAL A 44 -30.95 15.75 -32.18
CA VAL A 44 -30.18 14.62 -32.74
C VAL A 44 -30.00 14.85 -34.26
N PRO A 45 -28.81 14.59 -34.83
CA PRO A 45 -28.63 13.40 -35.68
C PRO A 45 -27.28 12.72 -35.40
N ALA A 46 -27.18 11.42 -35.13
CA ALA A 46 -27.32 10.32 -36.09
C ALA A 46 -26.48 10.50 -37.36
N GLU A 47 -25.18 10.24 -37.28
CA GLU A 47 -24.40 9.54 -38.31
C GLU A 47 -23.28 8.68 -37.68
N THR A 48 -23.48 7.38 -37.80
CA THR A 48 -22.52 6.28 -38.02
C THR A 48 -21.02 6.57 -37.85
N SER A 49 -20.42 5.92 -36.84
CA SER A 49 -19.18 5.17 -37.04
C SER A 49 -19.18 3.95 -36.11
N THR A 50 -19.74 2.87 -36.63
CA THR A 50 -19.59 1.52 -36.09
C THR A 50 -18.33 0.93 -36.71
N GLY A 51 -17.38 0.54 -35.87
CA GLY A 51 -16.18 -0.19 -36.28
C GLY A 51 -14.96 0.47 -35.68
N ASP A 52 -14.61 0.04 -34.45
CA ASP A 52 -13.27 0.01 -33.84
C ASP A 52 -13.37 -0.08 -32.29
N VAL A 53 -14.51 0.28 -31.69
CA VAL A 53 -14.70 0.26 -30.21
C VAL A 53 -15.08 -1.14 -29.67
N ALA A 54 -15.25 -2.14 -30.53
CA ALA A 54 -15.71 -3.48 -30.14
C ALA A 54 -14.58 -4.39 -29.62
N GLU A 55 -13.34 -4.22 -30.10
CA GLU A 55 -12.21 -5.06 -29.68
C GLU A 55 -11.61 -4.60 -28.34
N GLU A 56 -11.35 -3.29 -28.14
CA GLU A 56 -10.79 -2.78 -26.87
C GLU A 56 -11.73 -2.97 -25.66
N LYS A 57 -13.04 -2.86 -25.87
CA LYS A 57 -14.03 -3.07 -24.81
C LYS A 57 -14.04 -4.53 -24.33
N SER A 58 -13.75 -5.48 -25.21
CA SER A 58 -13.75 -6.91 -24.88
C SER A 58 -12.54 -7.31 -24.04
N GLU A 59 -11.35 -6.76 -24.34
CA GLU A 59 -10.13 -7.01 -23.55
C GLU A 59 -10.19 -6.35 -22.17
N ALA A 60 -10.76 -5.14 -22.07
CA ALA A 60 -10.93 -4.46 -20.78
C ALA A 60 -11.90 -5.20 -19.84
N ILE A 61 -12.96 -5.80 -20.38
CA ILE A 61 -13.90 -6.63 -19.60
C ILE A 61 -13.21 -7.91 -19.13
N ALA A 62 -12.54 -8.63 -20.03
CA ALA A 62 -11.81 -9.85 -19.69
C ALA A 62 -10.73 -9.59 -18.62
N LYS A 63 -10.02 -8.47 -18.70
CA LYS A 63 -9.03 -8.06 -17.70
C LYS A 63 -9.65 -7.75 -16.34
N LYS A 64 -10.82 -7.09 -16.32
CA LYS A 64 -11.55 -6.80 -15.08
C LYS A 64 -12.07 -8.08 -14.42
N GLU A 65 -12.62 -9.00 -15.21
CA GLU A 65 -13.08 -10.31 -14.73
C GLU A 65 -11.94 -11.14 -14.17
N ALA A 66 -10.79 -11.18 -14.86
CA ALA A 66 -9.59 -11.84 -14.36
C ALA A 66 -9.07 -11.22 -13.05
N ALA A 67 -9.09 -9.88 -12.94
CA ALA A 67 -8.70 -9.19 -11.71
C ALA A 67 -9.66 -9.50 -10.55
N GLN A 68 -10.96 -9.55 -10.83
CA GLN A 68 -11.98 -9.92 -9.84
C GLN A 68 -11.80 -11.37 -9.36
N ALA A 69 -11.62 -12.33 -10.29
CA ALA A 69 -11.36 -13.71 -9.94
C ALA A 69 -10.06 -13.89 -9.14
N ALA A 70 -9.02 -13.10 -9.45
CA ALA A 70 -7.80 -13.06 -8.66
C ALA A 70 -8.04 -12.51 -7.24
N ALA A 71 -8.84 -11.45 -7.11
CA ALA A 71 -9.21 -10.87 -5.81
C ALA A 71 -10.00 -11.86 -4.94
N GLU A 72 -11.00 -12.55 -5.52
CA GLU A 72 -11.79 -13.58 -4.81
C GLU A 72 -10.91 -14.75 -4.34
N LYS A 73 -9.95 -15.16 -5.17
CA LYS A 73 -8.98 -16.20 -4.79
C LYS A 73 -8.07 -15.74 -3.66
N ALA A 74 -7.60 -14.49 -3.70
CA ALA A 74 -6.77 -13.91 -2.66
C ALA A 74 -7.52 -13.78 -1.32
N GLU A 75 -8.78 -13.34 -1.38
CA GLU A 75 -9.68 -13.28 -0.23
C GLU A 75 -9.90 -14.67 0.38
N ALA A 76 -10.07 -15.71 -0.46
CA ALA A 76 -10.16 -17.08 0.03
C ALA A 76 -8.89 -17.55 0.77
N ILE A 77 -7.71 -17.15 0.30
CA ILE A 77 -6.44 -17.40 1.01
C ILE A 77 -6.44 -16.67 2.36
N TYR A 78 -6.84 -15.40 2.39
CA TYR A 78 -6.98 -14.64 3.64
C TYR A 78 -7.89 -15.35 4.64
N HIS A 79 -9.08 -15.79 4.22
CA HIS A 79 -10.01 -16.48 5.10
C HIS A 79 -9.45 -17.79 5.64
N LYS A 80 -8.80 -18.58 4.77
CA LYS A 80 -8.23 -19.88 5.14
C LYS A 80 -7.03 -19.77 6.09
N SER A 81 -6.18 -18.76 5.88
CA SER A 81 -4.82 -18.75 6.45
C SER A 81 -4.49 -17.56 7.35
N CYS A 82 -5.20 -16.45 7.21
CA CYS A 82 -4.89 -15.20 7.91
C CYS A 82 -5.98 -14.79 8.91
N SER A 83 -7.24 -15.12 8.62
CA SER A 83 -8.40 -14.63 9.38
C SER A 83 -8.54 -15.21 10.79
N SER A 84 -7.80 -16.27 11.13
CA SER A 84 -7.74 -16.80 12.49
C SER A 84 -7.13 -15.80 13.47
N CYS A 85 -6.15 -15.02 13.01
CA CYS A 85 -5.44 -14.02 13.83
C CYS A 85 -5.82 -12.58 13.46
N HIS A 86 -6.10 -12.32 12.18
CA HIS A 86 -6.46 -10.98 11.71
C HIS A 86 -7.98 -10.82 11.58
N SER A 87 -8.46 -9.62 11.89
CA SER A 87 -9.76 -9.12 11.44
C SER A 87 -9.55 -8.21 10.21
N LEU A 88 -10.59 -8.01 9.39
CA LEU A 88 -10.47 -7.08 8.27
C LEU A 88 -10.42 -5.64 8.76
N THR A 89 -11.42 -5.29 9.56
CA THR A 89 -11.58 -4.01 10.25
C THR A 89 -11.50 -4.21 11.76
N PRO A 90 -11.33 -3.14 12.55
CA PRO A 90 -11.47 -3.22 14.00
C PRO A 90 -12.81 -3.86 14.42
N PRO A 91 -12.85 -4.50 15.60
CA PRO A 91 -11.77 -4.61 16.59
C PRO A 91 -10.67 -5.60 16.18
N ALA A 92 -9.47 -5.41 16.74
CA ALA A 92 -8.37 -6.36 16.58
C ALA A 92 -8.66 -7.69 17.30
N LYS A 93 -8.13 -8.80 16.77
CA LYS A 93 -8.13 -10.11 17.45
C LYS A 93 -6.78 -10.31 18.16
N SER A 94 -6.04 -11.38 17.80
CA SER A 94 -4.68 -11.64 18.26
C SER A 94 -3.60 -10.97 17.39
N ALA A 95 -3.98 -10.31 16.30
CA ALA A 95 -3.10 -9.53 15.45
C ALA A 95 -3.80 -8.22 14.99
N PRO A 96 -3.05 -7.24 14.45
CA PRO A 96 -3.63 -6.00 13.94
C PRO A 96 -4.66 -6.24 12.82
N PRO A 97 -5.69 -5.40 12.69
CA PRO A 97 -6.65 -5.53 11.60
C PRO A 97 -5.98 -5.23 10.25
N ILE A 98 -6.42 -5.91 9.20
CA ILE A 98 -5.85 -5.80 7.84
C ILE A 98 -5.87 -4.36 7.33
N ILE A 99 -6.95 -3.62 7.56
CA ILE A 99 -7.08 -2.22 7.12
C ILE A 99 -5.96 -1.32 7.70
N ALA A 100 -5.54 -1.56 8.95
CA ALA A 100 -4.45 -0.82 9.57
C ALA A 100 -3.08 -1.23 8.99
N ILE A 101 -2.90 -2.53 8.70
CA ILE A 101 -1.68 -3.04 8.03
C ILE A 101 -1.56 -2.42 6.64
N ALA A 102 -2.65 -2.41 5.86
CA ALA A 102 -2.70 -1.80 4.54
C ALA A 102 -2.34 -0.31 4.59
N GLY A 103 -2.86 0.43 5.58
CA GLY A 103 -2.51 1.82 5.83
C GLY A 103 -1.02 2.06 6.07
N GLN A 104 -0.37 1.25 6.91
CA GLN A 104 1.08 1.37 7.17
C GLN A 104 1.91 1.13 5.91
N TYR A 105 1.55 0.12 5.11
CA TYR A 105 2.23 -0.13 3.85
C TYR A 105 2.01 1.00 2.84
N ARG A 106 0.81 1.57 2.78
CA ARG A 106 0.51 2.73 1.92
C ARG A 106 1.29 3.98 2.33
N ALA A 107 1.49 4.20 3.62
CA ALA A 107 2.30 5.29 4.13
C ALA A 107 3.79 5.11 3.81
N ARG A 108 4.30 3.87 3.83
CA ARG A 108 5.73 3.59 3.64
C ARG A 108 6.15 3.43 2.17
N TYR A 109 5.26 2.95 1.30
CA TYR A 109 5.60 2.59 -0.07
C TYR A 109 4.81 3.42 -1.09
N GLY A 110 5.50 3.99 -2.07
CA GLY A 110 4.84 4.67 -3.21
C GLY A 110 4.30 3.72 -4.28
N LYS A 111 4.66 2.43 -4.25
CA LYS A 111 4.28 1.44 -5.26
C LYS A 111 3.91 0.11 -4.61
N LYS A 112 2.82 -0.50 -5.12
CA LYS A 112 2.28 -1.80 -4.67
C LYS A 112 3.35 -2.91 -4.69
N SER A 113 4.13 -3.02 -5.75
CA SER A 113 5.13 -4.08 -5.89
C SER A 113 6.20 -4.09 -4.79
N GLY A 114 6.63 -2.90 -4.32
CA GLY A 114 7.56 -2.80 -3.20
C GLY A 114 6.96 -3.25 -1.87
N ALA A 115 5.70 -2.88 -1.63
CA ALA A 115 4.96 -3.31 -0.45
C ALA A 115 4.71 -4.83 -0.46
N VAL A 116 4.31 -5.39 -1.60
CA VAL A 116 4.08 -6.84 -1.77
C VAL A 116 5.36 -7.63 -1.49
N ALA A 117 6.50 -7.22 -2.05
CA ALA A 117 7.77 -7.89 -1.81
C ALA A 117 8.17 -7.87 -0.32
N ASP A 118 7.92 -6.74 0.37
CA ASP A 118 8.20 -6.61 1.81
C ASP A 118 7.25 -7.47 2.66
N MET A 119 5.95 -7.45 2.37
CA MET A 119 4.94 -8.30 3.03
C MET A 119 5.31 -9.79 2.90
N VAL A 120 5.68 -10.24 1.69
CA VAL A 120 6.11 -11.63 1.44
C VAL A 120 7.38 -11.96 2.22
N SER A 121 8.37 -11.06 2.23
CA SER A 121 9.61 -11.23 2.99
C SER A 121 9.34 -11.35 4.50
N PHE A 122 8.44 -10.52 5.04
CA PHE A 122 8.01 -10.59 6.43
C PHE A 122 7.27 -11.90 6.71
N MET A 123 6.32 -12.32 5.87
CA MET A 123 5.56 -13.57 6.09
C MET A 123 6.43 -14.83 6.07
N LYS A 124 7.49 -14.85 5.25
CA LYS A 124 8.43 -15.99 5.16
C LYS A 124 9.40 -16.07 6.33
N GLU A 125 9.76 -14.92 6.90
CA GLU A 125 10.70 -14.85 8.01
C GLU A 125 10.38 -13.64 8.90
N PRO A 126 9.31 -13.73 9.72
CA PRO A 126 8.86 -12.60 10.52
C PRO A 126 9.91 -12.24 11.56
N SER A 127 10.27 -10.96 11.61
CA SER A 127 11.15 -10.41 12.63
C SER A 127 10.81 -8.95 12.89
N ILE A 128 11.21 -8.45 14.06
CA ILE A 128 10.97 -7.05 14.44
C ILE A 128 11.55 -6.09 13.38
N GLY A 129 12.77 -6.38 12.89
CA GLY A 129 13.45 -5.53 11.89
C GLY A 129 12.85 -5.57 10.48
N LYS A 130 11.96 -6.53 10.18
CA LYS A 130 11.26 -6.65 8.89
C LYS A 130 9.81 -6.19 8.96
N SER A 131 9.31 -5.81 10.12
CA SER A 131 7.93 -5.35 10.25
C SER A 131 7.79 -3.90 9.80
N VAL A 132 6.63 -3.59 9.25
CA VAL A 132 6.22 -2.20 8.99
C VAL A 132 5.84 -1.44 10.27
N PHE A 133 5.63 -2.16 11.38
CA PHE A 133 5.22 -1.58 12.67
C PHE A 133 6.38 -1.33 13.64
N GLY A 134 6.18 -0.38 14.55
CA GLY A 134 7.07 -0.10 15.68
C GLY A 134 6.98 -1.11 16.83
N SER A 135 7.82 -0.93 17.85
CA SER A 135 7.98 -1.87 18.97
C SER A 135 6.67 -2.16 19.73
N LYS A 136 5.82 -1.16 19.93
CA LYS A 136 4.57 -1.29 20.69
C LYS A 136 3.60 -2.31 20.12
N THR A 137 3.60 -2.51 18.81
CA THR A 137 2.75 -3.53 18.17
C THR A 137 3.14 -4.94 18.62
N PHE A 138 4.44 -5.20 18.81
CA PHE A 138 4.90 -6.51 19.28
C PHE A 138 4.71 -6.72 20.78
N GLU A 139 4.72 -5.64 21.58
CA GLU A 139 4.34 -5.72 22.99
C GLU A 139 2.88 -6.16 23.15
N ARG A 140 2.01 -5.73 22.22
CA ARG A 140 0.59 -6.06 22.22
C ARG A 140 0.26 -7.42 21.60
N PHE A 141 0.83 -7.73 20.43
CA PHE A 141 0.43 -8.89 19.61
C PHE A 141 1.50 -9.99 19.53
N GLY A 142 2.73 -9.71 19.96
CA GLY A 142 3.87 -10.58 19.70
C GLY A 142 4.33 -10.55 18.24
N ILE A 143 5.21 -11.50 17.88
CA ILE A 143 5.68 -11.68 16.50
C ILE A 143 4.76 -12.64 15.76
N MET A 144 4.42 -12.32 14.51
CA MET A 144 3.66 -13.21 13.64
C MET A 144 4.42 -14.52 13.41
N PRO A 145 3.76 -15.69 13.40
CA PRO A 145 4.42 -16.96 13.04
C PRO A 145 4.81 -16.99 11.56
N VAL A 146 5.80 -17.83 11.22
CA VAL A 146 6.22 -18.07 9.83
C VAL A 146 5.07 -18.69 9.03
N MET A 147 4.81 -18.15 7.84
CA MET A 147 3.77 -18.65 6.95
C MET A 147 4.30 -19.70 5.98
N SER A 148 3.74 -20.91 6.05
CA SER A 148 4.12 -22.06 5.20
C SER A 148 3.32 -22.14 3.89
N LEU A 149 3.01 -21.00 3.27
CA LEU A 149 2.27 -20.93 2.01
C LEU A 149 3.24 -20.84 0.81
N PRO A 150 2.83 -21.29 -0.39
CA PRO A 150 3.61 -21.05 -1.61
C PRO A 150 3.82 -19.55 -1.86
N ASP A 151 4.99 -19.18 -2.39
CA ASP A 151 5.34 -17.77 -2.67
C ASP A 151 4.25 -17.06 -3.50
N LYS A 152 3.69 -17.75 -4.51
CA LYS A 152 2.60 -17.22 -5.34
C LYS A 152 1.32 -16.90 -4.53
N GLU A 153 1.01 -17.70 -3.51
CA GLU A 153 -0.15 -17.45 -2.64
C GLU A 153 0.13 -16.28 -1.69
N LEU A 154 1.36 -16.18 -1.17
CA LEU A 154 1.81 -15.04 -0.36
C LEU A 154 1.78 -13.73 -1.15
N GLU A 155 2.23 -13.74 -2.41
CA GLU A 155 2.15 -12.58 -3.31
C GLU A 155 0.70 -12.18 -3.56
N MET A 156 -0.15 -13.14 -3.90
CA MET A 156 -1.57 -12.91 -4.19
C MET A 156 -2.31 -12.30 -3.00
N VAL A 157 -2.13 -12.84 -1.79
CA VAL A 157 -2.78 -12.29 -0.59
C VAL A 157 -2.20 -10.93 -0.19
N SER A 158 -0.90 -10.69 -0.44
CA SER A 158 -0.26 -9.38 -0.19
C SER A 158 -0.79 -8.30 -1.13
N GLU A 159 -0.98 -8.65 -2.41
CA GLU A 159 -1.59 -7.75 -3.39
C GLU A 159 -3.01 -7.37 -2.98
N TRP A 160 -3.79 -8.34 -2.52
CA TRP A 160 -5.15 -8.10 -2.05
C TRP A 160 -5.17 -7.30 -0.74
N LEU A 161 -4.25 -7.57 0.19
CA LEU A 161 -4.09 -6.82 1.44
C LEU A 161 -3.87 -5.33 1.17
N TRP A 162 -2.99 -5.00 0.23
CA TRP A 162 -2.73 -3.63 -0.20
C TRP A 162 -3.98 -2.90 -0.73
N ASP A 163 -4.91 -3.64 -1.33
CA ASP A 163 -6.16 -3.11 -1.87
C ASP A 163 -7.23 -2.90 -0.79
N GLN A 164 -7.05 -3.44 0.42
CA GLN A 164 -7.96 -3.20 1.56
C GLN A 164 -7.76 -1.84 2.24
N TYR A 165 -6.87 -1.00 1.70
CA TYR A 165 -6.64 0.34 2.22
C TYR A 165 -7.86 1.24 2.00
N ASP A 166 -8.32 1.88 3.08
CA ASP A 166 -9.29 2.97 3.04
C ASP A 166 -8.64 4.24 3.59
N PRO A 167 -8.50 5.32 2.78
CA PRO A 167 -7.93 6.58 3.26
C PRO A 167 -8.79 7.31 4.30
N ASN A 168 -10.08 6.93 4.43
CA ASN A 168 -10.99 7.51 5.42
C ASN A 168 -11.08 6.65 6.69
N PHE A 169 -10.28 5.58 6.78
CA PHE A 169 -10.19 4.80 8.00
C PHE A 169 -9.41 5.59 9.05
N GLU A 170 -10.17 6.30 9.89
CA GLU A 170 -9.71 6.90 11.14
C GLU A 170 -9.51 5.78 12.17
N GLY A 171 -8.55 4.89 11.92
CA GLY A 171 -8.14 3.90 12.89
C GLY A 171 -7.52 4.63 14.05
N ASP A 172 -8.17 4.58 15.22
CA ASP A 172 -7.69 5.15 16.48
C ASP A 172 -6.16 5.05 16.51
N ALA A 173 -5.49 6.19 16.45
CA ALA A 173 -4.06 6.34 16.16
C ALA A 173 -3.14 5.79 17.28
N ASP A 174 -3.64 4.85 18.08
CA ASP A 174 -3.03 4.21 19.23
C ASP A 174 -2.19 2.96 18.86
N CYS A 175 -1.87 2.80 17.58
CA CYS A 175 -0.77 1.93 17.13
C CYS A 175 0.48 2.77 16.74
N GLN A 176 0.76 3.86 17.45
CA GLN A 176 2.06 4.54 17.46
C GLN A 176 2.79 4.30 18.78
#